data_AF-A0A9D5GYJ3-F1
#
_entry.id   AF-A0A9D5GYJ3-F1
#
_cell.length_a   1.000
_cell.length_b   1.000
_cell.length_c   1.000
_cell.angle_alpha   90.00
_cell.angle_beta   90.00
_cell.angle_gamma   90.00
#
_symmetry.space_group_name_H-M   'P 1'
#
loop_
_entity.id
_entity.type
_entity.pdbx_description
1 polymer ?
#
loop_
_entity_poly.entity_id
_entity_poly.type
_entity_poly.pdbx_seq_one_letter_code
_entity_poly.pdbx_strand_id
1 'polypeptide(L)'
;MECLAARETIDSSGEIIKLNRSCPWRFHIHELQEEMKINPSIKYVLYQDDRSEKWRLQAVAISPARFESRKPLPYLWRGLENDRLSEVAGIPGCTFVHMSGFIIAASNKEISVWKRFLGLLLSCYVFLSWKFCS
;
A
#
# COMPACT_ATOMS: atom_id res chain seq x y z
N MET A 1 0.06 10.63 15.66
CA MET A 1 0.16 11.90 14.92
C MET A 1 1.48 12.05 14.17
N GLU A 2 2.63 11.72 14.79
CA GLU A 2 3.96 11.86 14.15
C GLU A 2 4.10 11.20 12.77
N CYS A 3 3.63 9.96 12.58
CA CYS A 3 3.72 9.28 11.29
C CYS A 3 2.92 9.97 10.16
N LEU A 4 1.82 10.67 10.50
CA LEU A 4 1.04 11.43 9.53
C LEU A 4 1.73 12.74 9.16
N ALA A 5 2.41 13.38 10.11
CA ALA A 5 3.20 14.59 9.86
C ALA A 5 4.46 14.28 9.03
N ALA A 6 5.14 13.17 9.33
CA ALA A 6 6.34 12.74 8.61
C ALA A 6 6.07 12.14 7.22
N ARG A 7 4.79 12.00 6.81
CA ARG A 7 4.41 11.29 5.58
C ARG A 7 5.07 11.87 4.33
N GLU A 8 5.21 13.19 4.23
CA GLU A 8 5.75 13.87 3.04
C GLU A 8 7.27 13.65 2.92
N THR A 9 7.95 13.48 4.06
CA THR A 9 9.37 13.13 4.11
C THR A 9 9.62 11.70 3.66
N ILE A 10 8.70 10.77 3.98
CA ILE A 10 8.84 9.34 3.66
C ILE A 10 8.31 9.05 2.25
N ASP A 11 7.22 9.70 1.87
CA ASP A 11 6.57 9.61 0.58
C ASP A 11 6.31 11.02 0.03
N SER A 12 7.04 11.40 -1.02
CA SER A 12 6.87 12.69 -1.68
C SER A 12 5.47 12.93 -2.25
N SER A 13 4.68 11.88 -2.48
CA SER A 13 3.27 12.02 -2.86
C SER A 13 2.30 12.19 -1.68
N GLY A 14 2.73 11.86 -0.46
CA GLY A 14 1.87 11.88 0.73
C GLY A 14 0.74 10.84 0.73
N GLU A 15 0.74 9.89 -0.22
CA GLU A 15 -0.34 8.92 -0.42
C GLU A 15 -0.09 7.61 0.33
N ILE A 16 1.14 7.38 0.81
CA ILE A 16 1.51 6.23 1.62
C ILE A 16 2.04 6.70 2.96
N ILE A 17 1.47 6.18 4.04
CA ILE A 17 2.02 6.37 5.39
C ILE A 17 2.76 5.11 5.85
N LYS A 18 3.86 5.31 6.58
CA LYS A 18 4.58 4.22 7.24
C LYS A 18 4.43 4.35 8.76
N LEU A 19 3.93 3.31 9.39
CA LEU A 19 3.81 3.23 10.85
C LEU A 19 5.05 2.55 11.43
N ASN A 20 5.57 3.12 12.51
CA ASN A 20 6.72 2.56 13.24
C ASN A 20 6.33 1.35 14.10
N ARG A 21 5.05 1.25 14.49
CA ARG A 21 4.47 0.16 15.26
C ARG A 21 3.11 -0.19 14.69
N SER A 22 2.71 -1.46 14.80
CA SER A 22 1.33 -1.84 14.49
C SER A 22 0.39 -1.26 15.55
N CYS A 23 -0.72 -0.66 15.08
CA CYS A 23 -1.76 -0.07 15.90
C CYS A 23 -3.10 -0.08 15.15
N PRO A 24 -4.25 0.00 15.84
CA PRO A 24 -5.56 0.05 15.19
C PRO A 24 -5.75 1.41 14.50
N TRP A 25 -5.30 1.54 13.25
CA TRP A 25 -5.33 2.80 12.49
C TRP A 25 -6.58 2.98 11.62
N ARG A 26 -7.30 1.90 11.29
CA ARG A 26 -8.36 1.90 10.25
C ARG A 26 -9.50 2.87 10.50
N PHE A 27 -9.92 3.02 11.76
CA PHE A 27 -11.00 3.95 12.12
C PHE A 27 -10.47 5.40 12.17
N HIS A 28 -9.30 5.59 12.76
CA HIS A 28 -8.75 6.93 13.01
C HIS A 28 -8.20 7.60 11.74
N ILE A 29 -7.81 6.85 10.71
CA ILE A 29 -7.23 7.44 9.50
C ILE A 29 -8.21 8.37 8.78
N HIS A 30 -9.52 8.11 8.87
CA HIS A 30 -10.54 8.96 8.25
C HIS A 30 -10.73 10.25 9.03
N GLU A 31 -10.91 10.15 10.35
CA GLU A 31 -11.06 11.27 11.28
C GLU A 31 -9.84 12.21 11.20
N LEU A 32 -8.63 11.65 11.26
CA LEU A 32 -7.38 12.42 11.22
C LEU A 32 -7.15 13.12 9.88
N GLN A 33 -7.58 12.52 8.76
CA GLN A 33 -7.48 13.19 7.44
C GLN A 33 -8.39 14.40 7.36
N GLU A 34 -9.59 14.32 7.95
CA GLU A 34 -10.55 15.42 8.00
C GLU A 34 -10.07 16.54 8.93
N GLU A 35 -9.65 16.20 10.15
CA GLU A 35 -9.14 17.14 11.15
C GLU A 35 -7.91 17.91 10.64
N MET A 36 -6.96 17.18 10.03
CA MET A 36 -5.71 17.76 9.54
C MET A 36 -5.81 18.30 8.09
N LYS A 37 -6.99 18.23 7.45
CA LYS A 37 -7.25 18.65 6.06
C LYS A 37 -6.22 18.08 5.06
N ILE A 38 -5.93 16.78 5.17
CA ILE A 38 -4.90 16.12 4.36
C ILE A 38 -5.37 15.99 2.90
N ASN A 39 -4.57 16.52 1.97
CA ASN A 39 -4.75 16.38 0.53
C ASN A 39 -3.35 16.21 -0.13
N PRO A 40 -3.09 15.18 -0.94
CA PRO A 40 -4.00 14.11 -1.39
C PRO A 40 -4.37 13.11 -0.28
N SER A 41 -5.51 12.44 -0.46
CA SER A 41 -5.98 11.42 0.48
C SER A 41 -5.03 10.20 0.50
N ILE A 42 -4.82 9.64 1.69
CA ILE A 42 -3.93 8.50 1.90
C ILE A 42 -4.53 7.24 1.26
N LYS A 43 -3.77 6.56 0.41
CA LYS A 43 -4.19 5.34 -0.29
C LYS A 43 -3.75 4.07 0.42
N TYR A 44 -2.56 4.09 1.04
CA TYR A 44 -1.98 2.91 1.67
C TYR A 44 -1.34 3.20 3.02
N VAL A 45 -1.34 2.18 3.88
CA VAL A 45 -0.66 2.16 5.17
C VAL A 45 0.31 0.99 5.18
N LEU A 46 1.60 1.28 5.38
CA LEU A 46 2.67 0.31 5.53
C LEU A 46 3.02 0.17 7.00
N TYR A 47 3.00 -1.04 7.54
CA TYR A 47 3.35 -1.30 8.94
C TYR A 47 3.96 -2.69 9.09
N GLN A 48 4.80 -2.87 10.10
CA GLN A 48 5.34 -4.18 10.44
C GLN A 48 4.30 -4.96 11.25
N ASP A 49 4.16 -6.25 10.98
CA ASP A 49 3.36 -7.14 11.80
C ASP A 49 4.06 -7.36 13.15
N ASP A 50 3.32 -7.33 14.26
CA ASP A 50 3.90 -7.57 15.59
C ASP A 50 4.26 -9.06 15.79
N ARG A 51 3.60 -9.96 15.05
CA ARG A 51 3.77 -11.42 15.19
C ARG A 51 4.73 -12.03 14.18
N SER A 52 5.12 -11.27 13.17
CA SER A 52 6.04 -11.75 12.14
C SER A 52 6.96 -10.62 11.70
N GLU A 53 8.17 -10.92 11.27
CA GLU A 53 9.08 -9.91 10.71
C GLU A 53 8.64 -9.38 9.32
N LYS A 54 7.40 -9.69 8.91
CA LYS A 54 6.82 -9.29 7.65
C LYS A 54 6.16 -7.91 7.76
N TRP A 55 6.21 -7.19 6.66
CA TRP A 55 5.57 -5.92 6.44
C TRP A 55 4.24 -6.11 5.76
N ARG A 56 3.25 -5.34 6.18
CA ARG A 56 1.91 -5.31 5.62
C ARG A 56 1.69 -3.98 4.94
N LEU A 57 1.36 -4.01 3.65
CA LEU A 57 0.84 -2.86 2.94
C LEU A 57 -0.66 -3.07 2.78
N GLN A 58 -1.43 -2.18 3.39
CA GLN A 58 -2.88 -2.25 3.40
C GLN A 58 -3.48 -1.02 2.71
N ALA A 59 -4.44 -1.25 1.82
CA ALA A 59 -5.20 -0.19 1.18
C ALA A 59 -6.22 0.42 2.15
N VAL A 60 -6.34 1.74 2.14
CA VAL A 60 -7.32 2.49 2.93
C VAL A 60 -8.69 2.37 2.26
N ALA A 61 -9.74 2.16 3.06
CA ALA A 61 -11.11 2.09 2.57
C ALA A 61 -11.59 3.47 2.06
N ILE A 62 -12.59 3.47 1.17
CA ILE A 62 -13.24 4.72 0.73
C ILE A 62 -13.93 5.39 1.93
N SER A 63 -14.59 4.59 2.77
CA SER A 63 -15.19 5.05 4.03
C SER A 63 -15.05 3.99 5.13
N PRO A 64 -15.16 4.38 6.41
CA PRO A 64 -15.03 3.44 7.54
C PRO A 64 -16.03 2.28 7.51
N ALA A 65 -17.22 2.50 6.92
CA ALA A 65 -18.30 1.52 6.85
C ALA A 65 -18.25 0.62 5.60
N ARG A 66 -17.30 0.85 4.68
CA ARG A 66 -17.20 0.12 3.41
C ARG A 66 -15.95 -0.75 3.37
N PHE A 67 -16.07 -1.91 2.74
CA PHE A 67 -14.93 -2.79 2.46
C PHE A 67 -14.16 -2.41 1.18
N GLU A 68 -14.71 -1.48 0.41
CA GLU A 68 -14.11 -1.01 -0.83
C GLU A 68 -12.87 -0.15 -0.55
N SER A 69 -11.74 -0.53 -1.13
CA SER A 69 -10.46 0.18 -1.01
C SER A 69 -10.38 1.35 -1.99
N ARG A 70 -9.81 2.49 -1.57
CA ARG A 70 -9.56 3.66 -2.46
C ARG A 70 -8.72 3.28 -3.67
N LYS A 71 -7.74 2.40 -3.46
CA LYS A 71 -6.93 1.81 -4.52
C LYS A 71 -6.56 0.37 -4.13
N PRO A 72 -7.34 -0.63 -4.54
CA PRO A 72 -7.01 -2.02 -4.25
C PRO A 72 -5.72 -2.42 -4.99
N LEU A 73 -5.05 -3.46 -4.49
CA LEU A 73 -3.87 -4.04 -5.13
C LEU A 73 -4.22 -4.61 -6.53
N PRO A 74 -3.22 -4.72 -7.43
CA PRO A 74 -3.41 -5.21 -8.80
C PRO A 74 -4.18 -6.53 -8.84
N TYR A 75 -5.13 -6.65 -9.77
CA TYR A 75 -5.97 -7.85 -9.92
C TYR A 75 -5.13 -9.13 -10.08
N LEU A 76 -4.05 -9.05 -10.86
CA LEU A 76 -3.13 -10.15 -11.10
C LEU A 76 -2.45 -10.70 -9.85
N TRP A 77 -2.36 -9.93 -8.76
CA TRP A 77 -1.72 -10.36 -7.52
C TRP A 77 -2.69 -11.07 -6.58
N ARG A 78 -4.00 -10.84 -6.75
CA ARG A 78 -5.02 -11.21 -5.77
C ARG A 78 -5.13 -12.73 -5.67
N GLY A 79 -5.04 -13.26 -4.44
CA GLY A 79 -5.06 -14.70 -4.20
C GLY A 79 -3.76 -15.43 -4.47
N LEU A 80 -2.71 -14.72 -4.90
CA LEU A 80 -1.39 -15.31 -5.03
C LEU A 80 -0.64 -15.27 -3.70
N GLU A 81 0.26 -16.24 -3.55
CA GLU A 81 1.07 -16.44 -2.35
C GLU A 81 2.51 -16.77 -2.74
N ASN A 82 3.44 -16.49 -1.81
CA ASN A 82 4.85 -16.87 -1.86
C ASN A 82 5.54 -16.55 -3.19
N ASP A 83 6.28 -17.51 -3.76
CA ASP A 83 7.14 -17.31 -4.92
C ASP A 83 6.35 -16.88 -6.16
N ARG A 84 5.17 -17.46 -6.38
CA ARG A 84 4.29 -17.10 -7.50
C ARG A 84 3.84 -15.64 -7.42
N LEU A 85 3.52 -15.17 -6.21
CA LEU A 85 3.21 -13.76 -5.99
C LEU A 85 4.44 -12.89 -6.23
N SER A 86 5.61 -13.31 -5.73
CA SER A 86 6.86 -12.55 -5.89
C SER A 86 7.25 -12.39 -7.36
N GLU A 87 7.08 -13.44 -8.16
CA GLU A 87 7.31 -13.45 -9.60
C GLU A 87 6.34 -12.50 -10.34
N VAL A 88 5.04 -12.65 -10.12
CA VAL A 88 4.00 -11.83 -10.79
C VAL A 88 4.07 -10.36 -10.35
N ALA A 89 4.40 -10.10 -9.08
CA ALA A 89 4.57 -8.75 -8.57
C ALA A 89 5.90 -8.11 -9.00
N GLY A 90 6.90 -8.90 -9.39
CA GLY A 90 8.28 -8.43 -9.58
C GLY A 90 8.92 -7.91 -8.28
N ILE A 91 8.38 -8.31 -7.11
CA ILE A 91 8.85 -7.89 -5.79
C ILE A 91 9.24 -9.16 -5.02
N PRO A 92 10.54 -9.37 -4.73
CA PRO A 92 10.97 -10.55 -4.00
C PRO A 92 10.46 -10.53 -2.55
N GLY A 93 10.13 -11.72 -2.02
CA GLY A 93 9.75 -11.90 -0.63
C GLY A 93 8.30 -11.50 -0.31
N CYS A 94 7.44 -11.43 -1.33
CA CYS A 94 5.99 -11.36 -1.12
C CYS A 94 5.46 -12.69 -0.60
N THR A 95 4.59 -12.64 0.40
CA THR A 95 4.07 -13.83 1.10
C THR A 95 2.62 -14.10 0.76
N PHE A 96 1.76 -13.08 0.72
CA PHE A 96 0.32 -13.27 0.52
C PHE A 96 -0.36 -11.98 0.06
N VAL A 97 -1.36 -12.09 -0.84
CA VAL A 97 -2.32 -11.02 -1.16
C VAL A 97 -3.74 -11.52 -1.01
N HIS A 98 -4.57 -10.77 -0.28
CA HIS A 98 -5.98 -11.10 -0.13
C HIS A 98 -6.74 -11.05 -1.47
N MET A 99 -7.73 -11.93 -1.66
CA MET A 99 -8.54 -12.02 -2.90
C MET A 99 -9.19 -10.71 -3.34
N SER A 100 -9.57 -9.84 -2.41
CA SER A 100 -10.12 -8.52 -2.74
C SER A 100 -9.06 -7.46 -3.03
N GLY A 101 -7.78 -7.76 -2.78
CA GLY A 101 -6.66 -6.84 -2.95
C GLY A 101 -6.54 -5.77 -1.87
N PHE A 102 -7.19 -5.91 -0.71
CA PHE A 102 -7.09 -4.90 0.35
C PHE A 102 -5.74 -4.93 1.10
N ILE A 103 -5.02 -6.05 1.08
CA ILE A 103 -3.77 -6.22 1.85
C ILE A 103 -2.77 -7.15 1.15
N ILE A 104 -1.49 -6.82 1.28
CA ILE A 104 -0.35 -7.68 0.95
C ILE A 104 0.60 -7.80 2.15
N ALA A 105 1.18 -8.97 2.35
CA ALA A 105 2.28 -9.21 3.27
C ALA A 105 3.56 -9.52 2.48
N ALA A 106 4.69 -8.88 2.82
CA ALA A 106 5.99 -9.12 2.21
C ALA A 106 7.13 -8.81 3.18
N SER A 107 8.37 -9.20 2.86
CA SER A 107 9.56 -8.77 3.63
C SER A 107 10.00 -7.34 3.34
N ASN A 108 9.57 -6.75 2.21
CA ASN A 108 10.03 -5.44 1.77
C ASN A 108 9.30 -4.28 2.48
N LYS A 109 10.09 -3.36 3.05
CA LYS A 109 9.63 -2.19 3.83
C LYS A 109 9.84 -0.84 3.13
N GLU A 110 10.32 -0.85 1.90
CA GLU A 110 10.68 0.34 1.14
C GLU A 110 9.48 0.85 0.35
N ILE A 111 9.04 2.08 0.64
CA ILE A 111 7.89 2.69 -0.03
C ILE A 111 8.16 2.90 -1.52
N SER A 112 9.39 3.24 -1.90
CA SER A 112 9.80 3.42 -3.31
C SER A 112 9.49 2.20 -4.17
N VAL A 113 9.75 1.00 -3.65
CA VAL A 113 9.43 -0.27 -4.32
C VAL A 113 7.92 -0.37 -4.52
N TRP A 114 7.13 -0.23 -3.46
CA TRP A 114 5.67 -0.29 -3.56
C TRP A 114 5.09 0.75 -4.52
N LYS A 115 5.60 1.99 -4.50
CA LYS A 115 5.14 3.05 -5.41
C LYS A 115 5.37 2.71 -6.87
N ARG A 116 6.51 2.10 -7.20
CA ARG A 116 6.82 1.67 -8.57
C ARG A 116 5.78 0.68 -9.08
N PHE A 117 5.49 -0.35 -8.30
CA PHE A 117 4.61 -1.44 -8.72
C PHE A 117 3.12 -1.13 -8.61
N LEU A 118 2.74 -0.17 -7.76
CA LEU A 118 1.35 0.29 -7.64
C LEU A 118 1.01 1.45 -8.59
N GLY A 119 1.94 1.86 -9.46
CA GLY A 119 1.75 3.00 -10.36
C GLY A 119 1.46 4.29 -9.60
N LEU A 120 2.19 4.53 -8.51
CA LEU A 120 2.15 5.76 -7.70
C LEU A 120 3.36 6.66 -7.96
N LEU A 121 4.31 6.21 -8.77
CA LEU A 121 5.34 7.08 -9.33
C LEU A 121 4.77 7.78 -10.56
N LEU A 122 4.61 9.11 -10.46
CA LEU A 122 4.47 10.00 -11.60
C LEU A 122 5.83 10.14 -12.28
N SER A 123 6.27 9.10 -12.99
CA SER A 123 7.39 9.23 -13.91
C SER A 123 6.90 8.82 -15.29
N CYS A 124 7.02 9.76 -16.23
CA CYS A 124 6.54 9.72 -17.61
C CYS A 124 7.10 8.56 -18.48
N TYR A 125 7.71 7.53 -17.91
CA TYR A 125 8.49 6.52 -18.62
C TYR A 125 7.94 5.08 -18.60
N VAL A 126 6.81 4.79 -17.94
CA VAL A 126 6.33 3.39 -17.78
C VAL A 126 5.04 3.07 -18.55
N PHE A 127 4.65 3.91 -19.52
CA PHE A 127 3.49 3.60 -20.37
C PHE A 127 3.76 2.57 -21.49
N LEU A 128 5.00 2.11 -21.66
CA LEU A 128 5.40 1.31 -22.83
C LEU A 128 5.44 -0.21 -22.63
N SER A 129 5.37 -0.75 -21.40
CA SER A 129 5.57 -2.20 -21.19
C SER A 129 4.30 -3.01 -20.85
N TRP A 130 3.12 -2.38 -20.79
CA TRP A 130 1.86 -3.07 -20.43
C TRP A 130 0.85 -3.21 -21.58
N LYS A 131 1.17 -2.71 -22.78
CA LYS A 131 0.28 -2.80 -23.96
C LYS A 131 0.58 -3.97 -24.91
N PHE A 132 1.55 -4.85 -24.62
CA PHE A 132 1.85 -6.03 -25.43
C PHE A 132 1.72 -7.32 -24.62
N CYS A 133 0.48 -7.66 -24.28
CA CYS A 133 0.07 -9.04 -24.05
C CYS A 133 -1.44 -9.08 -24.26
N SER A 134 -1.83 -9.20 -25.52
CA SER A 134 -3.18 -9.56 -26.01
C SER A 134 -2.98 -10.39 -27.26
#